data_AF-A0A4R6TPF1-F1
#
_entry.id   AF-A0A4R6TPF1-F1
#
_cell.length_a   1.000
_cell.length_b   1.000
_cell.length_c   1.000
_cell.angle_alpha   90.00
_cell.angle_beta   90.00
_cell.angle_gamma   90.00
#
_symmetry.space_group_name_H-M   'P 1'
#
loop_
_entity.id
_entity.type
_entity.pdbx_description
1 polymer ?
#
loop_
_entity_poly.entity_id
_entity_poly.type
_entity_poly.pdbx_seq_one_letter_code
_entity_poly.pdbx_strand_id
1 'polypeptide(L)' 'MYSGRDFSELFMISKRQWSDEELRYSHTACQQMLPYLNVEGLSLYKQLIKEQLERER' A
#
# COMPACT_ATOMS: atom_id res chain seq x y z
N MET A 1 -6.37 -11.51 14.23
CA MET A 1 -7.32 -11.06 13.18
C MET A 1 -7.16 -9.56 13.07
N TYR A 2 -6.92 -9.05 11.86
CA TYR A 2 -6.86 -7.60 11.63
C TYR A 2 -8.22 -6.98 11.99
N SER A 3 -8.21 -5.87 12.73
CA SER A 3 -9.43 -5.20 13.23
C SER A 3 -9.58 -3.76 12.72
N GLY A 4 -8.76 -3.36 11.74
CA GLY A 4 -8.82 -2.03 11.12
C GLY A 4 -9.85 -1.96 9.98
N ARG A 5 -9.92 -0.80 9.32
CA ARG A 5 -10.82 -0.56 8.18
C ARG A 5 -10.47 -1.45 7.00
N ASP A 6 -11.48 -1.81 6.21
CA ASP A 6 -11.29 -2.57 4.97
C ASP A 6 -10.46 -1.79 3.95
N PHE A 7 -9.78 -2.50 3.05
CA PHE A 7 -8.95 -1.87 2.02
C PHE A 7 -9.74 -0.95 1.08
N SER A 8 -11.01 -1.26 0.77
CA SER A 8 -11.87 -0.42 -0.07
C SER A 8 -12.23 0.89 0.65
N GLU A 9 -12.48 0.82 1.95
CA GLU A 9 -12.73 2.00 2.80
C GLU A 9 -11.47 2.86 2.92
N LEU A 10 -10.33 2.22 3.15
CA LEU A 10 -9.02 2.87 3.22
C LEU A 10 -8.66 3.56 1.90
N PHE A 11 -8.99 2.95 0.76
CA PHE A 11 -8.70 3.51 -0.56
C PHE A 11 -9.43 4.83 -0.84
N MET A 12 -10.59 5.05 -0.21
CA MET A 12 -11.39 6.27 -0.36
C MET A 12 -10.92 7.43 0.53
N ILE A 13 -9.98 7.20 1.44
CA ILE A 13 -9.48 8.21 2.38
C ILE A 13 -7.98 8.45 2.20
N SER A 14 -7.52 9.62 2.64
CA SER A 14 -6.10 9.97 2.55
C SER A 14 -5.24 9.02 3.39
N LYS A 15 -4.12 8.55 2.83
CA LYS A 15 -3.14 7.70 3.53
C LYS A 15 -2.59 8.31 4.82
N ARG A 16 -2.61 9.64 4.94
CA ARG A 16 -2.23 10.37 6.17
C ARG A 16 -3.18 10.12 7.34
N GLN A 17 -4.37 9.59 7.07
CA GLN A 17 -5.40 9.27 8.05
C GLN A 17 -5.44 7.77 8.38
N TRP A 18 -4.53 6.99 7.79
CA TRP A 18 -4.40 5.57 8.08
C TRP A 18 -3.55 5.40 9.35
N SER A 19 -3.93 4.45 10.19
CA SER A 19 -3.11 4.05 11.32
C SER A 19 -1.94 3.17 10.89
N ASP A 20 -0.94 3.06 11.75
CA ASP A 20 0.26 2.25 11.46
C ASP A 20 -0.05 0.76 11.26
N GLU A 21 -1.10 0.24 11.88
CA GLU A 21 -1.52 -1.15 11.73
C GLU A 21 -2.19 -1.39 10.38
N GLU A 22 -3.04 -0.45 9.93
CA GLU A 22 -3.71 -0.48 8.63
C GLU A 22 -2.71 -0.36 7.48
N LEU A 23 -1.69 0.49 7.65
CA LEU A 23 -0.58 0.61 6.71
C LEU A 23 0.21 -0.70 6.59
N ARG A 24 0.57 -1.31 7.72
CA ARG A 24 1.36 -2.56 7.73
C ARG A 24 0.60 -3.73 7.13
N TYR A 25 -0.69 -3.86 7.46
CA TYR A 25 -1.56 -4.90 6.94
C TYR A 25 -1.75 -4.75 5.42
N SER A 26 -2.08 -3.54 4.97
CA SER A 26 -2.26 -3.22 3.55
C SER A 26 -0.98 -3.42 2.74
N HIS A 27 0.17 -3.00 3.27
CA HIS A 27 1.47 -3.21 2.65
C HIS A 27 1.78 -4.71 2.46
N THR A 28 1.54 -5.51 3.49
CA THR A 28 1.76 -6.96 3.44
C THR A 28 0.83 -7.63 2.42
N ALA A 29 -0.45 -7.25 2.40
CA ALA A 29 -1.42 -7.77 1.44
C ALA A 29 -1.02 -7.40 0.00
N CYS A 30 -0.62 -6.15 -0.25
CA CYS A 30 -0.13 -5.72 -1.56
C CYS A 30 1.16 -6.46 -1.96
N GLN A 31 2.10 -6.66 -1.04
CA GLN A 31 3.33 -7.42 -1.30
C GLN A 31 3.05 -8.86 -1.74
N GLN A 32 2.06 -9.52 -1.15
CA GLN A 32 1.65 -10.88 -1.54
C GLN A 32 1.01 -10.92 -2.93
N MET A 33 0.42 -9.82 -3.39
CA MET A 33 -0.17 -9.69 -4.71
C MET A 33 0.84 -9.26 -5.81
N LEU A 34 2.01 -8.73 -5.43
CA LEU A 34 3.06 -8.27 -6.37
C LEU A 34 3.48 -9.30 -7.43
N PRO A 35 3.61 -10.62 -7.13
CA PRO A 35 3.96 -11.61 -8.14
C PRO A 35 2.87 -11.84 -9.19
N TYR A 36 1.64 -11.42 -8.89
CA TYR A 36 0.43 -11.65 -9.70
C TYR A 36 -0.10 -10.37 -10.35
N LEU A 37 0.42 -9.21 -9.96
CA LEU A 37 0.14 -7.96 -10.63
C LEU A 37 0.90 -7.94 -11.97
N ASN A 38 0.15 -7.90 -13.06
CA ASN A 38 0.62 -7.69 -14.43
C ASN A 38 1.51 -6.43 -14.56
N VAL A 39 2.04 -6.16 -15.76
CA VAL A 39 3.00 -5.07 -16.03
C VAL A 39 2.55 -3.70 -15.45
N GLU A 40 1.24 -3.44 -15.41
CA GLU A 40 0.65 -2.23 -14.80
C GLU A 40 0.87 -2.17 -13.29
N GLY A 41 0.69 -3.29 -12.59
CA GLY A 41 0.89 -3.37 -11.17
C GLY A 41 2.35 -3.33 -10.72
N LEU A 42 3.26 -3.87 -11.53
CA LEU A 42 4.70 -3.67 -11.35
C LEU A 42 5.10 -2.19 -11.53
N SER A 43 4.42 -1.48 -12.44
CA SER A 43 4.63 -0.04 -12.65
C SER A 43 4.18 0.79 -11.45
N LEU A 44 3.00 0.48 -10.89
CA LEU A 44 2.46 1.11 -9.68
C LEU A 44 3.37 0.88 -8.47
N TYR A 45 3.90 -0.34 -8.29
CA TYR A 45 4.85 -0.64 -7.22
C TYR A 45 6.17 0.14 -7.35
N LYS A 46 6.70 0.28 -8.58
CA LYS A 46 7.90 1.09 -8.85
C LYS A 46 7.70 2.57 -8.51
N GLN A 47 6.51 3.12 -8.80
CA GLN A 47 6.20 4.50 -8.42
C GLN A 47 6.15 4.69 -6.91
N LEU A 48 5.60 3.71 -6.19
CA LEU A 48 5.51 3.72 -4.73
C LEU A 48 6.88 3.68 -4.05
N ILE A 49 7.79 2.82 -4.53
CA ILE A 49 9.18 2.77 -4.05
C ILE A 49 9.90 4.09 -4.32
N LYS A 50 9.72 4.67 -5.51
CA LYS A 50 10.38 5.93 -5.88
C LYS A 50 9.97 7.06 -4.94
N GLU A 51 8.68 7.17 -4.65
CA GLU A 51 8.15 8.17 -3.70
C GLU A 51 8.68 7.96 -2.27
N GLN A 52 8.87 6.70 -1.83
CA GLN A 52 9.45 6.41 -0.53
C GLN A 52 10.90 6.90 -0.43
N LEU A 53 11.71 6.63 -1.45
CA LEU A 53 13.12 7.04 -1.51
C LEU A 53 13.30 8.56 -1.60
N GLU A 54 12.41 9.26 -2.30
CA GLU A 54 12.45 10.73 -2.38
C GLU A 54 12.05 11.41 -1.07
N ARG A 55 11.26 10.75 -0.21
CA ARG A 55 10.89 11.28 1.12
C ARG A 55 11.89 10.99 2.23
N GLU A 56 12.76 10.00 2.05
CA GLU A 56 13.83 9.68 2.99
C GLU A 56 15.11 10.51 2.76
N ARG A 57 15.05 11.51 1.87
CA ARG A 57 16.13 12.43 1.51
C ARG A 57 15.86 13.84 1.99
#